data_AF-A0A540K2M9-F1
#
_entry.id   AF-A0A540K2M9-F1
#
_cell.length_a   1.000
_cell.length_b   1.000
_cell.length_c   1.000
_cell.angle_alpha   90.00
_cell.angle_beta   90.00
_cell.angle_gamma   90.00
#
_symmetry.space_group_name_H-M   'P 1'
#
loop_
_entity.id
_entity.type
_entity.pdbx_description
1 polymer ?
#
loop_
_entity_poly.entity_id
_entity_poly.type
_entity_poly.pdbx_seq_one_letter_code
_entity_poly.pdbx_strand_id
1 'polypeptide(L)' 'MKFGDIQVPKVINVWIMVITFHTDPELWGPDSYAFNPNRFANGITGACKLPHLYMPFGVGP' A
#
# COMPACT_ATOMS: atom_id res chain seq x y z
N MET A 1 -17.44 12.20 -4.19
CA MET A 1 -16.69 10.94 -4.42
C MET A 1 -17.30 9.89 -3.50
N LYS A 2 -17.40 8.62 -3.92
CA LYS A 2 -17.90 7.53 -3.07
C LYS A 2 -16.78 6.50 -2.90
N PHE A 3 -16.47 6.10 -1.67
CA PHE A 3 -15.57 4.99 -1.36
C PHE A 3 -16.37 3.84 -0.77
N GLY A 4 -16.54 2.76 -1.51
CA GLY A 4 -17.45 1.69 -1.11
C GLY A 4 -18.86 2.25 -0.87
N ASP A 5 -19.33 2.17 0.38
CA ASP A 5 -20.62 2.72 0.81
C ASP A 5 -20.56 4.09 1.49
N ILE A 6 -19.37 4.68 1.58
CA ILE A 6 -19.16 5.99 2.19
C ILE A 6 -19.27 7.09 1.15
N GLN A 7 -20.18 8.03 1.37
CA GLN A 7 -20.24 9.28 0.62
C GLN A 7 -19.25 10.28 1.22
N VAL A 8 -18.26 10.69 0.44
CA VAL A 8 -17.25 11.69 0.85
C VAL A 8 -17.83 13.08 0.61
N PRO A 9 -18.06 13.89 1.67
CA PRO A 9 -18.56 15.25 1.53
C PRO A 9 -17.63 16.13 0.70
N LYS A 10 -18.16 17.24 0.19
CA LYS A 10 -17.31 18.26 -0.44
C LYS A 10 -16.50 18.98 0.66
N VAL A 11 -15.31 19.46 0.29
CA VAL A 11 -14.43 20.27 1.15
C VAL A 11 -13.79 19.48 2.32
N ILE A 12 -13.58 18.17 2.16
CA ILE A 12 -12.78 17.36 3.11
C ILE A 12 -11.52 16.79 2.47
N ASN A 13 -10.51 16.54 3.29
CA ASN A 13 -9.28 15.87 2.90
C ASN A 13 -9.43 14.36 3.03
N VAL A 14 -8.83 13.61 2.11
CA VAL A 14 -8.71 12.16 2.16
C VAL A 14 -7.24 11.82 2.28
N TRP A 15 -6.89 11.01 3.27
CA TRP A 15 -5.52 10.59 3.53
C TRP A 15 -5.37 9.09 3.24
N ILE A 16 -4.31 8.73 2.54
CA ILE A 16 -3.92 7.34 2.33
C ILE A 16 -2.79 7.02 3.31
N MET A 17 -3.03 6.09 4.23
CA MET A 17 -2.01 5.63 5.18
C MET A 17 -1.07 4.63 4.52
N VAL A 18 -0.06 5.14 3.80
CA VAL A 18 0.93 4.32 3.08
C VAL A 18 1.66 3.35 4.02
N ILE A 19 1.96 3.77 5.25
CA ILE A 19 2.60 2.93 6.26
C ILE A 19 1.81 1.65 6.50
N THR A 20 0.48 1.76 6.69
CA THR A 20 -0.36 0.59 6.93
C THR A 20 -0.28 -0.40 5.77
N PHE A 21 -0.26 0.10 4.53
CA PHE A 21 -0.08 -0.77 3.37
C PHE A 21 1.31 -1.39 3.28
N HIS A 22 2.36 -0.70 3.72
CA HIS A 22 3.76 -1.17 3.64
C HIS A 22 4.16 -2.14 4.75
N THR A 23 3.38 -2.22 5.84
CA THR A 23 3.67 -3.10 6.98
C THR A 23 2.63 -4.19 7.21
N ASP A 24 1.57 -4.24 6.40
CA ASP A 24 0.52 -5.27 6.50
C ASP A 24 1.09 -6.67 6.24
N PRO A 25 1.07 -7.60 7.22
CA PRO A 25 1.54 -8.96 7.03
C PRO A 25 0.76 -9.76 5.98
N GLU A 26 -0.50 -9.42 5.70
CA GLU A 26 -1.28 -10.08 4.65
C GLU A 26 -0.81 -9.71 3.24
N LEU A 27 -0.18 -8.54 3.09
CA LEU A 27 0.38 -8.07 1.82
C LEU A 27 1.85 -8.43 1.68
N TRP A 28 2.63 -8.33 2.75
CA TRP A 28 4.10 -8.42 2.73
C TRP A 28 4.67 -9.71 3.31
N GLY A 29 3.83 -10.55 3.90
CA GLY A 29 4.22 -11.79 4.56
C GLY A 29 4.56 -11.60 6.05
N PRO A 30 4.93 -12.70 6.74
CA PRO A 30 5.18 -12.68 8.19
C PRO A 30 6.37 -11.82 8.61
N ASP A 31 7.26 -11.49 7.68
CA ASP A 31 8.44 -10.65 7.89
C ASP A 31 8.20 -9.18 7.49
N SER A 32 6.95 -8.70 7.44
CA SER A 32 6.60 -7.35 6.97
C SER A 32 7.29 -6.21 7.73
N TYR A 33 7.61 -6.42 9.01
CA TYR A 33 8.32 -5.45 9.86
C TYR A 33 9.85 -5.65 9.84
N ALA A 34 10.35 -6.69 9.17
CA ALA A 34 11.78 -6.94 9.05
C ALA A 34 12.36 -6.22 7.84
N PHE A 35 13.55 -5.63 8.01
CA PHE A 35 14.31 -5.11 6.89
C PHE A 35 14.87 -6.28 6.05
N ASN A 36 14.18 -6.61 4.97
CA ASN A 36 14.54 -7.69 4.05
C ASN A 36 14.58 -7.17 2.60
N PRO A 37 15.74 -6.67 2.11
CA PRO A 37 15.89 -6.19 0.74
C PRO A 37 15.66 -7.26 -0.32
N ASN A 38 15.94 -8.53 0.00
CA ASN A 38 15.82 -9.65 -0.93
C ASN A 38 14.38 -9.88 -1.40
N ARG A 39 13.36 -9.33 -0.72
CA ARG A 39 11.96 -9.43 -1.19
C ARG A 39 11.75 -8.82 -2.58
N PHE A 40 12.58 -7.83 -2.94
CA PHE A 40 12.49 -7.16 -4.23
C PHE A 40 13.32 -7.85 -5.33
N ALA A 41 13.89 -9.04 -5.07
CA ALA A 41 14.74 -9.75 -6.03
C ALA A 41 14.03 -10.04 -7.37
N ASN A 42 12.70 -10.18 -7.35
CA ASN A 42 11.87 -10.37 -8.54
C ASN A 42 11.10 -9.09 -8.94
N GLY A 43 11.61 -7.92 -8.56
CA GLY A 43 10.95 -6.64 -8.74
C GLY A 43 9.72 -6.45 -7.83
N ILE A 44 9.01 -5.34 -8.03
CA ILE A 44 7.85 -4.96 -7.19
C ILE A 44 6.72 -5.99 -7.31
N THR A 45 6.53 -6.58 -8.49
CA THR A 45 5.52 -7.62 -8.73
C THR A 45 5.71 -8.85 -7.82
N GLY A 46 6.95 -9.15 -7.41
CA GLY A 46 7.26 -10.24 -6.49
C GLY A 46 7.41 -9.83 -5.02
N ALA A 47 7.30 -8.54 -4.70
CA ALA A 47 7.62 -8.02 -3.37
C ALA A 47 6.46 -8.09 -2.36
N CYS A 48 5.22 -7.96 -2.86
CA CYS A 48 4.00 -8.05 -2.07
C CYS A 48 2.81 -8.53 -2.92
N LYS A 49 1.74 -8.99 -2.26
CA LYS A 49 0.55 -9.59 -2.91
C LYS A 49 -0.18 -8.63 -3.87
N LEU A 50 -0.18 -7.33 -3.56
CA LEU A 50 -0.80 -6.28 -4.36
C LEU A 50 0.26 -5.23 -4.71
N PRO A 51 1.01 -5.40 -5.81
CA PRO A 51 2.16 -4.56 -6.15
C PRO A 51 1.88 -3.06 -6.21
N HIS A 52 0.67 -2.67 -6.62
CA HIS A 52 0.24 -1.27 -6.70
C HIS A 52 0.08 -0.58 -5.33
N LEU A 53 0.07 -1.35 -4.23
CA LEU A 53 0.08 -0.81 -2.87
C LEU A 53 1.48 -0.43 -2.39
N TYR A 54 2.53 -0.87 -3.09
CA TYR A 54 3.86 -0.32 -2.89
C TYR A 54 3.99 1.05 -3.58
N MET A 55 3.58 2.09 -2.85
CA MET A 55 3.54 3.48 -3.31
C MET A 55 4.49 4.42 -2.51
N PRO A 56 5.80 4.14 -2.41
CA PRO A 56 6.73 4.97 -1.62
C PRO A 56 6.81 6.42 -2.09
N PHE A 57 6.44 6.68 -3.36
CA PHE A 57 6.41 8.00 -3.97
C PHE A 57 4.99 8.42 -4.39
N GLY A 58 3.96 7.74 -3.87
CA GLY A 58 2.57 7.94 -4.28
C GLY A 58 2.16 7.10 -5.51
N VAL A 59 0.93 7.32 -5.97
CA VAL A 59 0.30 6.64 -7.12
C VAL A 59 -0.71 7.59 -7.78
N GLY A 60 -0.81 7.56 -9.11
CA GLY A 60 -1.70 8.45 -9.89
C GLY A 60 -1.41 8.37 -11.40
N PRO A 61 -2.11 9.19 -12.22
CA PRO A 61 -1.69 9.52 -13.59
C PRO A 61 -0.34 10.24 -13.62
#